data_AF-A0A650CQ81-F1
#
_entry.id   AF-A0A650CQ81-F1
#
_cell.length_a   1.000
_cell.length_b   1.000
_cell.length_c   1.000
_cell.angle_alpha   90.00
_cell.angle_beta   90.00
_cell.angle_gamma   90.00
#
_symmetry.space_group_name_H-M   'P 1'
#
loop_
_entity.id
_entity.type
_entity.pdbx_description
1 polymer ?
#
loop_
_entity_poly.entity_id
_entity_poly.type
_entity_poly.pdbx_seq_one_letter_code
_entity_poly.pdbx_strand_id
1 'polypeptide(L)'
;MQVFLYKRVGDYLLPSQEGDVIVTVSNFLIKVYDRNSGSELKDVKFKLFGNEIPHLNKLKELEKATGIIVDENYALAFPDPKIRILKLNQLVGYVFEEYVYSVLSSYFNVKRYKNSGIISLPKLGLAYHNTPDMLVEDKVVVEAKVGLYELEQIRDYERRYSKGVIVFPWAGTCKTSRWVCFYYFLKDYERVVRYIRSLIS
;
A
#
# COMPACT_ATOMS: atom_id res chain seq x y z
N MET A 1 -4.86 -17.16 -0.89
CA MET A 1 -4.00 -17.70 0.18
C MET A 1 -2.76 -18.30 -0.46
N GLN A 2 -1.57 -17.99 0.07
CA GLN A 2 -0.29 -18.56 -0.36
C GLN A 2 0.34 -19.33 0.80
N VAL A 3 1.08 -20.40 0.50
CA VAL A 3 1.69 -21.28 1.51
C VAL A 3 3.15 -21.49 1.15
N PHE A 4 4.03 -21.35 2.12
CA PHE A 4 5.47 -21.48 1.97
C PHE A 4 6.04 -22.38 3.07
N LEU A 5 7.15 -23.04 2.74
CA LEU A 5 7.91 -23.83 3.70
C LEU A 5 9.16 -23.08 4.14
N TYR A 6 9.43 -23.14 5.44
CA TYR A 6 10.52 -22.48 6.12
C TYR A 6 11.21 -23.44 7.06
N LYS A 7 12.50 -23.21 7.30
CA LYS A 7 13.27 -23.88 8.35
C LYS A 7 13.61 -22.88 9.44
N ARG A 8 13.63 -23.33 10.69
CA ARG A 8 14.14 -22.54 11.82
C ARG A 8 15.67 -22.60 11.86
N VAL A 9 16.33 -21.45 11.91
CA VAL A 9 17.78 -21.31 12.07
C VAL A 9 18.05 -20.26 13.14
N GLY A 10 18.41 -20.73 14.34
CA GLY A 10 18.41 -19.88 15.53
C GLY A 10 17.01 -19.30 15.76
N ASP A 11 16.95 -17.98 15.99
CA ASP A 11 15.68 -17.26 16.21
C ASP A 11 14.93 -16.90 14.94
N TYR A 12 15.47 -17.24 13.77
CA TYR A 12 14.94 -16.79 12.48
C TYR A 12 14.37 -17.93 11.63
N LEU A 13 13.38 -17.59 10.81
CA LEU A 13 12.88 -18.43 9.73
C LEU A 13 13.57 -18.08 8.42
N LEU A 14 14.08 -19.09 7.72
CA LEU A 14 14.58 -19.00 6.34
C LEU A 14 13.74 -19.86 5.40
N PRO A 15 13.47 -19.40 4.16
CA PRO A 15 12.79 -20.22 3.17
C PRO A 15 13.54 -21.53 2.93
N SER A 16 12.80 -22.64 2.86
CA SER A 16 13.36 -23.96 2.59
C SER A 16 12.29 -24.89 2.03
N GLN A 17 12.58 -25.57 0.92
CA GLN A 17 11.66 -26.57 0.36
C GLN A 17 11.49 -27.80 1.28
N GLU A 18 12.47 -28.04 2.15
CA GLU A 18 12.47 -29.13 3.14
C GLU A 18 12.17 -28.62 4.56
N GLY A 19 11.53 -27.45 4.65
CA GLY A 19 11.19 -26.80 5.91
C GLY A 19 10.23 -27.60 6.79
N ASP A 20 10.42 -27.47 8.10
CA ASP A 20 9.58 -27.98 9.19
C ASP A 20 8.55 -26.95 9.67
N VAL A 21 8.53 -25.75 9.09
CA VAL A 21 7.59 -24.67 9.41
C VAL A 21 6.75 -24.34 8.18
N ILE A 22 5.42 -24.31 8.36
CA ILE A 22 4.44 -23.90 7.35
C ILE A 22 4.05 -22.45 7.61
N VAL A 23 4.24 -21.59 6.60
CA VAL A 23 3.84 -20.17 6.66
C VAL A 23 2.70 -19.95 5.66
N THR A 24 1.58 -19.44 6.13
CA THR A 24 0.43 -19.08 5.31
C THR A 24 0.25 -17.57 5.26
N VAL A 25 -0.02 -17.04 4.07
CA VAL A 25 -0.19 -15.59 3.84
C VAL A 25 -1.51 -15.34 3.10
N SER A 26 -2.36 -14.47 3.65
CA SER A 26 -3.61 -14.07 3.03
C SER A 26 -4.09 -12.72 3.54
N ASN A 27 -4.49 -11.80 2.66
CA ASN A 27 -5.12 -10.51 3.02
C ASN A 27 -4.42 -9.74 4.16
N PHE A 28 -3.11 -9.48 4.03
CA PHE A 28 -2.29 -8.83 5.08
C PHE A 28 -2.12 -9.62 6.38
N LEU A 29 -2.60 -10.87 6.46
CA LEU A 29 -2.43 -11.74 7.60
C LEU A 29 -1.40 -12.83 7.31
N ILE A 30 -0.64 -13.17 8.35
CA ILE A 30 0.23 -14.34 8.38
C ILE A 30 -0.24 -15.30 9.47
N LYS A 31 -0.13 -16.59 9.21
CA LYS A 31 -0.18 -17.63 10.25
C LYS A 31 0.93 -18.62 10.02
N VAL A 32 1.59 -19.02 11.11
CA VAL A 32 2.76 -19.88 11.05
C VAL A 32 2.54 -21.11 11.92
N TYR A 33 2.84 -22.27 11.40
CA TYR A 33 2.58 -23.55 12.05
C TYR A 33 3.83 -24.42 12.02
N ASP A 34 4.08 -25.15 13.10
CA ASP A 34 5.01 -26.25 13.10
C ASP A 34 4.41 -27.43 12.32
N ARG A 35 5.14 -27.94 11.34
CA ARG A 35 4.65 -28.97 10.40
C ARG A 35 4.40 -30.31 11.07
N ASN A 36 5.15 -30.63 12.13
CA ASN A 36 5.10 -31.93 12.78
C ASN A 36 3.97 -31.99 13.82
N SER A 37 3.86 -30.95 14.64
CA SER A 37 2.87 -30.85 15.72
C SER A 37 1.56 -30.21 15.30
N GLY A 38 1.54 -29.47 14.19
CA GLY A 38 0.39 -28.66 13.77
C GLY A 38 0.13 -27.43 14.66
N SER A 39 1.00 -27.17 15.64
CA SER A 39 0.83 -26.07 16.58
C SER A 39 1.14 -24.71 15.93
N GLU A 40 0.36 -23.69 16.27
CA GLU A 40 0.60 -22.32 15.80
C GLU A 40 1.81 -21.72 16.54
N LEU A 41 2.75 -21.18 15.76
CA LEU A 41 3.96 -20.51 16.23
C LEU A 41 3.70 -19.00 16.29
N LYS A 42 3.95 -18.41 17.46
CA LYS A 42 3.86 -16.96 17.70
C LYS A 42 5.25 -16.31 17.69
N ASP A 43 5.28 -14.99 17.54
CA ASP A 43 6.48 -14.14 17.65
C ASP A 43 7.65 -14.58 16.73
N VAL A 44 7.30 -15.08 15.54
CA VAL A 44 8.27 -15.54 14.55
C VAL A 44 9.02 -14.37 13.92
N LYS A 45 10.31 -14.56 13.63
CA LYS A 45 11.14 -13.57 12.94
C LYS A 45 11.61 -14.11 11.62
N PHE A 46 11.26 -13.45 10.52
CA PHE A 46 11.80 -13.80 9.22
C PHE A 46 13.20 -13.22 9.07
N LYS A 47 14.18 -14.04 8.63
CA LYS A 47 15.50 -13.51 8.33
C LYS A 47 15.40 -12.55 7.15
N LEU A 48 16.06 -11.40 7.25
CA LEU A 48 16.24 -10.49 6.11
C LEU A 48 17.31 -11.06 5.18
N PHE A 49 17.03 -11.08 3.88
CA PHE A 49 17.99 -11.52 2.87
C PHE A 49 17.69 -10.81 1.54
N GLY A 50 18.32 -9.67 1.34
CA GLY A 50 18.04 -8.82 0.20
C GLY A 50 18.24 -7.36 0.56
N ASN A 51 17.43 -6.51 -0.06
CA ASN A 51 17.47 -5.06 0.13
C ASN A 51 16.18 -4.54 0.81
N GLU A 52 15.66 -5.28 1.80
CA GLU A 52 14.41 -4.92 2.49
C GLU A 52 14.55 -3.68 3.38
N ILE A 53 15.75 -3.41 3.91
CA ILE A 53 16.01 -2.38 4.94
C ILE A 53 15.50 -0.99 4.54
N PRO A 54 15.78 -0.44 3.34
CA PRO A 54 15.28 0.88 2.95
C PRO A 54 13.74 0.97 2.94
N HIS A 55 13.06 -0.12 2.57
CA HIS A 55 11.60 -0.17 2.51
C HIS A 55 10.98 -0.32 3.90
N LEU A 56 11.61 -1.11 4.78
CA LEU A 56 11.25 -1.21 6.19
C LEU A 56 11.41 0.14 6.90
N ASN A 57 12.49 0.87 6.62
CA ASN A 57 12.70 2.20 7.20
C ASN A 57 11.63 3.20 6.77
N LYS A 58 11.23 3.19 5.49
CA LYS A 58 10.11 4.00 4.98
C LYS A 58 8.79 3.66 5.65
N LEU A 59 8.53 2.37 5.83
CA LEU A 59 7.33 1.91 6.54
C LEU A 59 7.32 2.43 7.98
N LYS A 60 8.41 2.22 8.72
CA LYS A 60 8.55 2.69 10.11
C LYS A 60 8.44 4.20 10.25
N GLU A 61 8.95 4.96 9.27
CA GLU A 61 8.79 6.42 9.23
C GLU A 61 7.31 6.80 9.12
N LEU A 62 6.57 6.16 8.21
CA LEU A 62 5.13 6.38 8.06
C LEU A 62 4.35 5.96 9.31
N GLU A 63 4.60 4.78 9.86
CA GLU A 63 3.95 4.30 11.08
C GLU A 63 4.15 5.29 12.23
N LYS A 64 5.37 5.81 12.40
CA LYS A 64 5.68 6.83 13.40
C LYS A 64 4.96 8.16 13.15
N ALA A 65 4.88 8.60 11.90
CA ALA A 65 4.25 9.87 11.53
C ALA A 65 2.72 9.82 11.61
N THR A 66 2.12 8.65 11.37
CA THR A 66 0.68 8.49 11.18
C THR A 66 -0.01 7.76 12.33
N GLY A 67 0.72 6.99 13.12
CA GLY A 67 0.18 6.10 14.15
C GLY A 67 -0.45 4.81 13.61
N ILE A 68 -0.46 4.61 12.28
CA ILE A 68 -1.06 3.44 11.64
C ILE A 68 -0.01 2.33 11.57
N ILE A 69 -0.17 1.29 12.39
CA ILE A 69 0.77 0.17 12.48
C ILE A 69 0.31 -1.00 11.61
N VAL A 70 1.24 -1.63 10.90
CA VAL A 70 0.99 -2.84 10.09
C VAL A 70 2.01 -3.93 10.38
N ASP A 71 1.63 -5.19 10.19
CA ASP A 71 2.55 -6.31 10.38
C ASP A 71 3.50 -6.45 9.17
N GLU A 72 4.75 -6.02 9.32
CA GLU A 72 5.78 -6.17 8.28
C GLU A 72 6.05 -7.64 7.92
N ASN A 73 5.74 -8.59 8.81
CA ASN A 73 5.90 -10.01 8.53
C ASN A 73 4.99 -10.50 7.40
N TYR A 74 3.88 -9.80 7.11
CA TYR A 74 3.11 -10.04 5.88
C TYR A 74 3.99 -10.03 4.64
N ALA A 75 4.89 -9.04 4.54
CA ALA A 75 5.79 -8.92 3.41
C ALA A 75 6.98 -9.87 3.54
N LEU A 76 7.56 -10.00 4.74
CA LEU A 76 8.75 -10.82 4.97
C LEU A 76 8.46 -12.33 4.88
N ALA A 77 7.20 -12.76 5.00
CA ALA A 77 6.81 -14.16 4.83
C ALA A 77 7.02 -14.71 3.41
N PHE A 78 7.21 -13.84 2.39
CA PHE A 78 7.46 -14.27 1.02
C PHE A 78 8.91 -14.76 0.83
N PRO A 79 9.14 -15.89 0.15
CA PRO A 79 10.48 -16.45 0.02
C PRO A 79 11.36 -15.74 -1.01
N ASP A 80 10.77 -15.01 -1.96
CA ASP A 80 11.48 -14.28 -3.01
C ASP A 80 11.77 -12.84 -2.57
N PRO A 81 13.04 -12.37 -2.59
CA PRO A 81 13.40 -11.01 -2.19
C PRO A 81 12.70 -9.91 -2.98
N LYS A 82 12.51 -10.07 -4.30
CA LYS A 82 11.81 -9.08 -5.13
C LYS A 82 10.34 -9.00 -4.72
N ILE A 83 9.71 -10.13 -4.44
CA ILE A 83 8.33 -10.15 -3.94
C ILE A 83 8.23 -9.48 -2.56
N ARG A 84 9.19 -9.71 -1.66
CA ARG A 84 9.24 -8.98 -0.37
C ARG A 84 9.25 -7.47 -0.57
N ILE A 85 10.08 -6.95 -1.49
CA ILE A 85 10.11 -5.51 -1.79
C ILE A 85 8.77 -5.01 -2.32
N LEU A 86 8.14 -5.74 -3.24
CA LEU A 86 6.81 -5.39 -3.77
C LEU A 86 5.78 -5.33 -2.64
N LYS A 87 5.80 -6.30 -1.71
CA LYS A 87 4.88 -6.35 -0.58
C LYS A 87 5.14 -5.29 0.48
N LEU A 88 6.41 -4.94 0.74
CA LEU A 88 6.75 -3.81 1.59
C LEU A 88 6.26 -2.49 0.98
N ASN A 89 6.45 -2.29 -0.33
CA ASN A 89 5.90 -1.10 -1.01
C ASN A 89 4.37 -1.07 -0.97
N GLN A 90 3.71 -2.24 -1.04
CA GLN A 90 2.26 -2.35 -0.88
C GLN A 90 1.83 -1.90 0.53
N LEU A 91 2.54 -2.31 1.58
CA LEU A 91 2.29 -1.84 2.96
C LEU A 91 2.50 -0.34 3.11
N VAL A 92 3.60 0.19 2.56
CA VAL A 92 3.90 1.64 2.56
C VAL A 92 2.78 2.42 1.87
N GLY A 93 2.32 1.96 0.70
CA GLY A 93 1.20 2.53 -0.04
C GLY A 93 -0.10 2.51 0.76
N TYR A 94 -0.42 1.36 1.36
CA TYR A 94 -1.60 1.19 2.20
C TYR A 94 -1.60 2.15 3.39
N VAL A 95 -0.53 2.20 4.18
CA VAL A 95 -0.42 3.10 5.34
C VAL A 95 -0.60 4.55 4.94
N PHE A 96 0.02 4.96 3.83
CA PHE A 96 -0.11 6.34 3.35
C PHE A 96 -1.53 6.65 2.87
N GLU A 97 -2.18 5.75 2.13
CA GLU A 97 -3.57 5.92 1.69
C GLU A 97 -4.55 5.97 2.86
N GLU A 98 -4.36 5.14 3.89
CA GLU A 98 -5.11 5.21 5.16
C GLU A 98 -4.95 6.56 5.85
N TYR A 99 -3.72 7.07 5.90
CA TYR A 99 -3.46 8.38 6.49
C TYR A 99 -4.12 9.53 5.71
N VAL A 100 -3.97 9.56 4.38
CA VAL A 100 -4.59 10.59 3.53
C VAL A 100 -6.11 10.58 3.71
N TYR A 101 -6.72 9.40 3.72
CA TYR A 101 -8.16 9.27 3.98
C TYR A 101 -8.53 9.82 5.34
N SER A 102 -7.84 9.39 6.41
CA SER A 102 -8.11 9.85 7.76
C SER A 102 -8.05 11.38 7.87
N VAL A 103 -7.05 12.00 7.23
CA VAL A 103 -6.93 13.47 7.20
C VAL A 103 -8.07 14.10 6.42
N LEU A 104 -8.39 13.64 5.22
CA LEU A 104 -9.42 14.28 4.40
C LEU A 104 -10.82 14.09 4.98
N SER A 105 -11.11 12.92 5.57
CA SER A 105 -12.38 12.63 6.23
C SER A 105 -12.65 13.48 7.46
N SER A 106 -11.63 14.12 8.06
CA SER A 106 -11.85 15.09 9.14
C SER A 106 -12.32 16.46 8.64
N TYR A 107 -12.25 16.72 7.33
CA TYR A 107 -12.64 18.01 6.74
C TYR A 107 -13.76 17.92 5.71
N PHE A 108 -13.98 16.75 5.11
CA PHE A 108 -14.86 16.55 3.97
C PHE A 108 -15.57 15.20 4.03
N ASN A 109 -16.65 15.05 3.26
CA ASN A 109 -17.20 13.75 2.91
C ASN A 109 -16.30 13.07 1.86
N VAL A 110 -15.77 11.90 2.20
CA VAL A 110 -14.80 11.17 1.35
C VAL A 110 -15.31 9.77 1.04
N LYS A 111 -15.49 9.47 -0.24
CA LYS A 111 -15.73 8.11 -0.74
C LYS A 111 -14.41 7.44 -1.04
N ARG A 112 -14.24 6.22 -0.53
CA ARG A 112 -13.11 5.35 -0.82
C ARG A 112 -13.47 4.30 -1.84
N TYR A 113 -12.65 4.13 -2.85
CA TYR A 113 -12.71 2.97 -3.72
C TYR A 113 -11.62 2.01 -3.27
N LYS A 114 -11.96 1.15 -2.30
CA LYS A 114 -11.05 0.05 -1.97
C LYS A 114 -10.93 -0.83 -3.20
N ASN A 115 -9.70 -1.10 -3.63
CA ASN A 115 -9.40 -2.19 -4.56
C ASN A 115 -9.80 -3.53 -3.91
N SER A 116 -11.10 -3.82 -3.89
CA SER A 116 -11.65 -5.12 -3.52
C SER A 116 -11.36 -6.07 -4.67
N GLY A 117 -10.11 -6.53 -4.77
CA GLY A 117 -9.67 -7.66 -5.60
C GLY A 117 -10.44 -7.85 -6.91
N ILE A 118 -10.53 -6.80 -7.75
CA ILE A 118 -11.15 -6.95 -9.07
C ILE A 118 -10.21 -7.81 -9.90
N ILE A 119 -10.51 -9.11 -9.90
CA ILE A 119 -10.00 -10.08 -10.85
C ILE A 119 -10.32 -9.52 -12.24
N SER A 120 -9.28 -9.23 -13.01
CA SER A 120 -9.41 -9.00 -14.44
C SER A 120 -10.21 -10.15 -15.04
N LEU A 121 -11.34 -9.87 -15.70
CA LEU A 121 -11.97 -10.79 -16.63
C LEU A 121 -11.44 -10.45 -18.02
N PRO A 122 -10.40 -11.13 -18.54
CA PRO A 122 -9.75 -10.73 -19.79
C PRO A 122 -10.62 -11.02 -21.02
N LYS A 123 -11.73 -11.77 -20.86
CA LYS A 123 -12.52 -12.34 -21.96
C LYS A 123 -13.64 -11.45 -22.50
N LEU A 124 -13.88 -10.25 -21.97
CA LEU A 124 -15.04 -9.43 -22.35
C LEU A 124 -14.72 -8.04 -22.91
N GLY A 125 -13.44 -7.68 -23.12
CA GLY A 125 -13.08 -6.40 -23.74
C GLY A 125 -13.53 -5.14 -22.97
N LEU A 126 -14.06 -5.30 -21.75
CA LEU A 126 -14.46 -4.20 -20.89
C LEU A 126 -13.22 -3.62 -20.23
N ALA A 127 -12.88 -2.40 -20.66
CA ALA A 127 -11.79 -1.61 -20.11
C ALA A 127 -11.94 -1.48 -18.59
N TYR A 128 -10.86 -1.76 -17.89
CA TYR A 128 -10.64 -1.53 -16.46
C TYR A 128 -11.59 -0.51 -15.82
N HIS A 129 -12.32 -0.93 -14.79
CA HIS A 129 -12.85 0.01 -13.79
C HIS A 129 -11.66 0.49 -12.93
N ASN A 130 -10.79 1.27 -13.55
CA ASN A 130 -9.74 2.01 -12.88
C ASN A 130 -10.46 3.10 -12.08
N THR A 131 -10.65 2.87 -10.79
CA THR A 131 -11.28 3.81 -9.85
C THR A 131 -10.18 4.53 -9.09
N PRO A 132 -10.30 5.85 -8.91
CA PRO A 132 -9.31 6.59 -8.12
C PRO A 132 -9.31 6.12 -6.67
N ASP A 133 -8.25 6.39 -5.93
CA ASP A 133 -8.18 5.98 -4.52
C ASP A 133 -9.35 6.59 -3.71
N MET A 134 -9.62 7.89 -3.91
CA MET A 134 -10.66 8.62 -3.19
C MET A 134 -11.39 9.65 -4.06
N LEU A 135 -12.65 9.92 -3.69
CA LEU A 135 -13.46 11.01 -4.23
C LEU A 135 -14.02 11.86 -3.09
N VAL A 136 -13.62 13.13 -3.07
CA VAL A 136 -13.99 14.11 -2.05
C VAL A 136 -15.18 14.94 -2.53
N GLU A 137 -16.23 15.01 -1.71
CA GLU A 137 -17.48 15.75 -1.98
C GLU A 137 -18.10 15.44 -3.34
N ASP A 138 -17.91 14.20 -3.85
CA ASP A 138 -18.34 13.78 -5.19
C ASP A 138 -17.80 14.64 -6.35
N LYS A 139 -16.75 15.44 -6.10
CA LYS A 139 -16.26 16.48 -7.02
C LYS A 139 -14.77 16.38 -7.32
N VAL A 140 -13.95 16.09 -6.32
CA VAL A 140 -12.49 16.17 -6.43
C VAL A 140 -11.88 14.81 -6.19
N VAL A 141 -11.14 14.32 -7.18
CA VAL A 141 -10.39 13.07 -7.03
C VAL A 141 -9.11 13.30 -6.23
N VAL A 142 -8.78 12.35 -5.35
CA VAL A 142 -7.50 12.33 -4.64
C VAL A 142 -6.84 10.98 -4.87
N GLU A 143 -5.61 11.01 -5.37
CA GLU A 143 -4.75 9.84 -5.55
C GLU A 143 -3.57 9.90 -4.59
N ALA A 144 -3.32 8.85 -3.81
CA ALA A 144 -2.24 8.77 -2.83
C ALA A 144 -1.12 7.86 -3.36
N LYS A 145 0.08 8.41 -3.59
CA LYS A 145 1.21 7.65 -4.17
C LYS A 145 2.47 7.77 -3.31
N VAL A 146 3.17 6.64 -3.15
CA VAL A 146 4.42 6.52 -2.38
C VAL A 146 5.67 6.34 -3.25
N GLY A 147 5.50 6.37 -4.59
CA GLY A 147 6.54 6.13 -5.58
C GLY A 147 6.15 6.64 -6.96
N LEU A 148 6.66 5.97 -8.01
CA LEU A 148 6.28 6.30 -9.39
C LEU A 148 4.77 6.07 -9.60
N TYR A 149 4.11 7.04 -10.22
CA TYR A 149 2.72 6.95 -10.64
C TYR A 149 2.66 6.47 -12.09
N GLU A 150 1.62 5.72 -12.45
CA GLU A 150 1.38 5.31 -13.83
C GLU A 150 0.73 6.44 -14.61
N LEU A 151 1.50 7.11 -15.48
CA LEU A 151 1.03 8.27 -16.24
C LEU A 151 -0.22 7.97 -17.08
N GLU A 152 -0.34 6.75 -17.62
CA GLU A 152 -1.51 6.32 -18.40
C GLU A 152 -2.78 6.25 -17.53
N GLN A 153 -2.69 5.66 -16.34
CA GLN A 153 -3.79 5.64 -15.36
C GLN A 153 -4.23 7.06 -15.01
N ILE A 154 -3.28 7.95 -14.72
CA ILE A 154 -3.61 9.34 -14.37
C ILE A 154 -4.28 10.07 -15.54
N ARG A 155 -3.80 9.89 -16.77
CA ARG A 155 -4.44 10.48 -17.96
C ARG A 155 -5.86 9.98 -18.16
N ASP A 156 -6.12 8.70 -17.90
CA ASP A 156 -7.47 8.15 -17.99
C ASP A 156 -8.40 8.73 -16.92
N TYR A 157 -7.88 8.98 -15.71
CA TYR A 157 -8.64 9.70 -14.69
C TYR A 157 -8.90 11.16 -15.07
N GLU A 158 -7.91 11.87 -15.60
CA GLU A 158 -8.04 13.27 -16.06
C GLU A 158 -9.07 13.46 -17.19
N ARG A 159 -9.37 12.39 -17.95
CA ARG A 159 -10.45 12.37 -18.95
C ARG A 159 -11.84 12.28 -18.31
N ARG A 160 -11.97 11.58 -17.18
CA ARG A 160 -13.24 11.33 -16.48
C ARG A 160 -13.55 12.39 -15.42
N TYR A 161 -12.52 12.93 -14.77
CA TYR A 161 -12.64 13.87 -13.67
C TYR A 161 -11.84 15.14 -13.98
N SER A 162 -12.54 16.27 -14.06
CA SER A 162 -11.94 17.58 -14.36
C SER A 162 -11.12 18.15 -13.20
N LYS A 163 -11.41 17.72 -11.96
CA LYS A 163 -10.74 18.17 -10.74
C LYS A 163 -10.09 16.99 -10.03
N GLY A 164 -8.81 17.11 -9.75
CA GLY A 164 -8.13 16.12 -8.94
C GLY A 164 -6.76 16.56 -8.46
N VAL A 165 -6.26 15.84 -7.47
CA VAL A 165 -4.95 16.04 -6.86
C VAL A 165 -4.25 14.71 -6.68
N ILE A 166 -2.93 14.74 -6.78
CA ILE A 166 -2.08 13.59 -6.44
C ILE A 166 -1.24 14.00 -5.25
N VAL A 167 -1.28 13.22 -4.18
CA VAL A 167 -0.53 13.50 -2.96
C VAL A 167 0.58 12.48 -2.76
N PHE A 168 1.72 12.97 -2.27
CA PHE A 168 2.90 12.17 -1.97
C PHE A 168 3.36 12.42 -0.53
N PRO A 169 3.79 11.39 0.20
CA PRO A 169 4.28 11.55 1.57
C PRO A 169 5.58 12.36 1.63
N TRP A 170 6.42 12.24 0.60
CA TRP A 170 7.76 12.83 0.52
C TRP A 170 7.93 13.67 -0.76
N ALA A 171 9.15 14.17 -0.97
CA ALA A 171 9.57 14.79 -2.21
C ALA A 171 9.47 13.82 -3.39
N GLY A 172 9.21 14.34 -4.59
CA GLY A 172 9.17 13.53 -5.79
C GLY A 172 9.03 14.36 -7.06
N THR A 173 8.72 13.67 -8.15
CA THR A 173 8.38 14.29 -9.44
C THR A 173 7.05 13.73 -9.92
N CYS A 174 6.23 14.61 -10.48
CA CYS A 174 4.86 14.33 -10.89
C CYS A 174 4.52 15.23 -12.06
N LYS A 175 3.97 14.64 -13.11
CA LYS A 175 3.60 15.29 -14.35
C LYS A 175 2.17 14.89 -14.69
N THR A 176 1.29 15.86 -14.56
CA THR A 176 -0.14 15.78 -14.82
C THR A 176 -0.49 16.82 -15.88
N SER A 177 -1.59 16.63 -16.58
CA SER A 177 -2.03 17.57 -17.61
C SER A 177 -2.96 18.64 -17.03
N ARG A 178 -3.74 18.28 -16.00
CA ARG A 178 -4.81 19.10 -15.40
C ARG A 178 -4.76 19.11 -13.89
N TRP A 179 -4.41 17.98 -13.28
CA TRP A 179 -4.42 17.85 -11.82
C TRP A 179 -3.18 18.47 -11.18
N VAL A 180 -3.24 18.71 -9.87
CA VAL A 180 -2.12 19.29 -9.11
C VAL A 180 -1.47 18.23 -8.22
N CYS A 181 -0.14 18.15 -8.26
CA CYS A 181 0.60 17.25 -7.40
C CYS A 181 1.11 17.98 -6.14
N PHE A 182 0.89 17.38 -4.98
CA PHE A 182 1.36 17.87 -3.69
C PHE A 182 2.36 16.89 -3.07
N TYR A 183 3.49 17.43 -2.60
CA TYR A 183 4.53 16.67 -1.92
C TYR A 183 4.53 16.99 -0.43
N TYR A 184 5.22 16.17 0.36
CA TYR A 184 5.36 16.35 1.80
C TYR A 184 4.03 16.38 2.56
N PHE A 185 3.06 15.56 2.12
CA PHE A 185 1.73 15.50 2.74
C PHE A 185 1.79 15.20 4.24
N LEU A 186 2.78 14.41 4.70
CA LEU A 186 2.99 14.10 6.11
C LEU A 186 3.28 15.35 6.98
N LYS A 187 3.75 16.44 6.38
CA LYS A 187 4.15 17.67 7.09
C LYS A 187 3.25 18.87 6.77
N ASP A 188 2.65 18.93 5.58
CA ASP A 188 1.89 20.08 5.09
C ASP A 188 0.57 19.63 4.41
N TYR A 189 -0.20 18.78 5.09
CA TYR A 189 -1.51 18.36 4.57
C TYR A 189 -2.51 19.53 4.47
N GLU A 190 -2.37 20.56 5.30
CA GLU A 190 -3.27 21.72 5.31
C GLU A 190 -3.29 22.46 3.97
N ARG A 191 -2.15 22.51 3.28
CA ARG A 191 -2.08 23.07 1.92
C ARG A 191 -2.98 22.31 0.95
N VAL A 192 -3.02 20.98 1.05
CA VAL A 192 -3.90 20.14 0.22
C VAL A 192 -5.37 20.39 0.57
N VAL A 193 -5.70 20.41 1.87
CA VAL A 193 -7.07 20.67 2.35
C VAL A 193 -7.58 22.03 1.84
N ARG A 194 -6.77 23.10 1.95
CA ARG A 194 -7.14 24.43 1.44
C ARG A 194 -7.38 24.43 -0.06
N TYR A 195 -6.51 23.75 -0.83
CA TYR A 195 -6.66 23.66 -2.27
C TYR A 195 -7.92 22.89 -2.68
N ILE A 196 -8.17 21.72 -2.08
CA ILE A 196 -9.40 20.95 -2.30
C ILE A 196 -10.63 21.79 -1.99
N ARG A 197 -10.63 22.55 -0.89
CA ARG A 197 -11.74 23.47 -0.55
C ARG A 197 -11.99 24.50 -1.64
N SER A 198 -10.94 25.10 -2.20
CA SER A 198 -11.05 26.06 -3.31
C SER A 198 -11.61 25.45 -4.60
N LEU A 199 -11.44 24.14 -4.80
CA LEU A 199 -12.01 23.42 -5.95
C LEU A 199 -13.47 23.04 -5.75
N ILE A 200 -13.96 22.96 -4.51
CA ILE A 200 -15.33 22.55 -4.19
C ILE A 200 -16.29 23.74 -4.17
N SER A 201 -15.78 24.90 -3.74
CA SER A 201 -16.45 26.21 -3.78
C SER A 201 -16.82 26.59 -5.21
#